data_AF-A0A7S2BGW8-F1
#
_entry.id   AF-A0A7S2BGW8-F1
#
_cell.length_a   1.000
_cell.length_b   1.000
_cell.length_c   1.000
_cell.angle_alpha   90.00
_cell.angle_beta   90.00
_cell.angle_gamma   90.00
#
_symmetry.space_group_name_H-M   'P 1'
#
loop_
_entity.id
_entity.type
_entity.pdbx_description
1 polymer ?
#
loop_
_entity_poly.entity_id
_entity_poly.type
_entity_poly.pdbx_seq_one_letter_code
_entity_poly.pdbx_strand_id
1 'polypeptide(L)'
;MGKRSSENNQEIRARLYHARYPWLIVFDNLESAQVVNDFIPRGYTDSEASCGHVLVTCRRNFPEWQDSCVTLDCFEKHEALQFLYRAVGRSDDKKTNQLLTMAADDDVRDDD
;
A
#
# COMPACT_ATOMS: atom_id res chain seq x y z
N MET A 1 -20.50 -7.16 -20.59
CA MET A 1 -19.98 -8.06 -19.53
C MET A 1 -19.62 -7.24 -18.29
N GLY A 2 -20.62 -6.62 -17.62
CA GLY A 2 -20.38 -5.62 -16.54
C GLY A 2 -21.46 -5.48 -15.47
N LYS A 3 -22.58 -6.22 -15.57
CA LYS A 3 -23.65 -6.20 -14.56
C LYS A 3 -23.32 -7.01 -13.30
N ARG A 4 -22.60 -8.13 -13.46
CA ARG A 4 -22.21 -9.02 -12.35
C ARG A 4 -21.24 -8.38 -11.36
N SER A 5 -20.36 -7.49 -11.83
CA SER A 5 -19.36 -6.82 -10.98
C SER A 5 -20.00 -5.74 -10.11
N SER A 6 -20.98 -4.99 -10.66
CA SER A 6 -21.68 -3.93 -9.92
C SER A 6 -22.64 -4.48 -8.86
N GLU A 7 -23.38 -5.55 -9.16
CA GLU A 7 -24.26 -6.22 -8.19
C GLU A 7 -23.46 -6.80 -7.01
N ASN A 8 -22.33 -7.45 -7.29
CA ASN A 8 -21.43 -7.97 -6.25
C ASN A 8 -20.89 -6.86 -5.34
N ASN A 9 -20.52 -5.71 -5.92
CA ASN A 9 -20.03 -4.57 -5.14
C ASN A 9 -21.09 -4.00 -4.20
N GLN A 10 -22.35 -4.02 -4.60
CA GLN A 10 -23.45 -3.53 -3.76
C GLN A 10 -23.76 -4.48 -2.60
N GLU A 11 -23.68 -5.80 -2.81
CA GLU A 11 -23.84 -6.79 -1.75
C GLU A 11 -22.68 -6.74 -0.74
N ILE A 12 -21.43 -6.64 -1.22
CA ILE A 12 -20.25 -6.52 -0.36
C ILE A 12 -20.34 -5.25 0.49
N ARG A 13 -20.73 -4.14 -0.13
CA ARG A 13 -21.02 -2.88 0.55
C ARG A 13 -22.05 -3.11 1.64
N ALA A 14 -23.22 -3.67 1.32
CA ALA A 14 -24.27 -3.92 2.30
C ALA A 14 -23.78 -4.74 3.50
N ARG A 15 -22.96 -5.77 3.29
CA ARG A 15 -22.38 -6.56 4.40
C ARG A 15 -21.41 -5.75 5.25
N LEU A 16 -20.58 -4.89 4.65
CA LEU A 16 -19.67 -3.99 5.36
C LEU A 16 -20.43 -2.93 6.17
N TYR A 17 -21.51 -2.37 5.62
CA TYR A 17 -22.36 -1.38 6.30
C TYR A 17 -23.00 -1.93 7.60
N HIS A 18 -23.31 -3.24 7.62
CA HIS A 18 -23.92 -3.89 8.78
C HIS A 18 -22.91 -4.64 9.66
N ALA A 19 -21.64 -4.66 9.27
CA ALA A 19 -20.60 -5.31 10.06
C ALA A 19 -20.35 -4.47 11.31
N ARG A 20 -20.54 -5.09 12.48
CA ARG A 20 -20.06 -4.57 13.78
C ARG A 20 -18.59 -4.91 14.05
N TYR A 21 -17.89 -5.37 13.01
CA TYR A 21 -16.52 -5.85 13.11
C TYR A 21 -15.56 -4.84 12.50
N PRO A 22 -14.35 -4.70 13.07
CA PRO A 22 -13.28 -3.92 12.46
C PRO A 22 -13.08 -4.30 11.00
N TRP A 23 -13.16 -3.32 10.11
CA TRP A 23 -12.92 -3.51 8.68
C TRP A 23 -11.72 -2.70 8.19
N LEU A 24 -11.10 -3.19 7.11
CA LEU A 24 -10.03 -2.51 6.38
C LEU A 24 -10.39 -2.51 4.90
N ILE A 25 -10.44 -1.33 4.30
CA ILE A 25 -10.59 -1.17 2.84
C ILE A 25 -9.27 -0.65 2.28
N VAL A 26 -8.76 -1.32 1.26
CA VAL A 26 -7.50 -0.93 0.59
C VAL A 26 -7.81 -0.45 -0.82
N PHE A 27 -7.41 0.78 -1.14
CA PHE A 27 -7.38 1.30 -2.50
C PHE A 27 -5.95 1.28 -2.99
N ASP A 28 -5.67 0.43 -3.97
CA ASP A 28 -4.35 0.33 -4.58
C ASP A 28 -4.24 1.21 -5.83
N ASN A 29 -3.14 1.97 -5.94
CA ASN A 29 -2.82 2.86 -7.04
C ASN A 29 -3.96 3.84 -7.40
N LEU A 30 -4.47 4.54 -6.39
CA LEU A 30 -5.56 5.50 -6.55
C LEU A 30 -5.13 6.71 -7.38
N GLU A 31 -5.97 7.07 -8.36
CA GLU A 31 -5.73 8.23 -9.24
C GLU A 31 -6.55 9.47 -8.85
N SER A 32 -7.64 9.31 -8.10
CA SER A 32 -8.54 10.40 -7.69
C SER A 32 -9.13 10.15 -6.30
N ALA A 33 -9.00 11.14 -5.41
CA ALA A 33 -9.53 11.10 -4.06
C ALA A 33 -11.06 10.97 -4.00
N GLN A 34 -11.76 11.50 -5.01
CA GLN A 34 -13.23 11.49 -5.06
C GLN A 34 -13.80 10.07 -5.07
N VAL A 35 -13.09 9.12 -5.69
CA VAL A 35 -13.54 7.73 -5.80
C VAL A 35 -13.71 7.10 -4.43
N VAL A 36 -12.85 7.41 -3.45
CA VAL A 36 -12.88 6.78 -2.13
C VAL A 36 -14.22 7.04 -1.41
N ASN A 37 -14.78 8.23 -1.55
CA ASN A 37 -16.03 8.63 -0.88
C ASN A 37 -17.26 7.84 -1.33
N ASP A 38 -17.21 7.19 -2.50
CA ASP A 38 -18.30 6.37 -3.04
C ASP A 38 -18.30 4.95 -2.46
N PHE A 39 -17.20 4.54 -1.82
CA PHE A 39 -16.98 3.19 -1.33
C PHE A 39 -16.87 3.10 0.20
N ILE A 40 -16.60 4.22 0.88
CA ILE A 40 -16.58 4.25 2.35
C ILE A 40 -17.99 4.00 2.89
N PRO A 41 -18.15 3.04 3.83
CA PRO A 41 -19.40 2.85 4.53
C PRO A 41 -19.83 4.08 5.35
N ARG A 42 -20.80 4.86 4.85
CA ARG A 42 -21.52 5.91 5.59
C ARG A 42 -22.61 5.28 6.46
N GLY A 43 -22.42 5.16 7.78
CA GLY A 43 -23.43 4.52 8.63
C GLY A 43 -23.24 4.48 10.14
N TYR A 44 -22.13 5.00 10.69
CA TYR A 44 -21.98 5.12 12.16
C TYR A 44 -21.98 6.60 12.54
N THR A 45 -23.17 7.12 12.75
CA THR A 45 -23.44 8.37 13.46
C THR A 45 -23.95 8.00 14.84
N ASP A 46 -23.35 8.63 15.85
CA ASP A 46 -23.68 8.61 17.29
C ASP A 46 -22.79 7.70 18.17
N SER A 47 -21.76 8.34 18.73
CA SER A 47 -21.09 8.04 20.00
C SER A 47 -20.24 6.76 20.17
N GLU A 48 -20.28 5.79 19.26
CA GLU A 48 -19.37 4.64 19.30
C GLU A 48 -18.50 4.57 18.04
N ALA A 49 -17.18 4.47 18.26
CA ALA A 49 -16.12 4.59 17.27
C ALA A 49 -16.42 3.90 15.92
N SER A 50 -16.16 4.60 14.82
CA SER A 50 -16.15 4.01 13.48
C SER A 50 -15.28 2.75 13.46
N CYS A 51 -15.87 1.58 13.23
CA CYS A 51 -15.15 0.31 13.30
C CYS A 51 -14.35 -0.01 12.03
N GLY A 52 -13.57 0.94 11.48
CA GLY A 52 -12.73 0.59 10.33
C GLY A 52 -11.75 1.64 9.86
N HIS A 53 -10.84 1.17 8.99
CA HIS A 53 -9.73 1.94 8.45
C HIS A 53 -9.72 1.85 6.92
N VAL A 54 -9.23 2.91 6.29
CA VAL A 54 -8.99 2.95 4.85
C VAL A 54 -7.48 3.14 4.64
N LEU A 55 -6.88 2.26 3.86
CA LEU A 55 -5.50 2.41 3.40
C LEU A 55 -5.52 2.72 1.90
N VAL A 56 -4.78 3.76 1.50
CA VAL A 56 -4.70 4.20 0.11
C VAL A 56 -3.24 4.21 -0.30
N THR A 57 -2.92 3.58 -1.43
CA THR A 57 -1.64 3.77 -2.11
C THR A 57 -1.87 4.64 -3.34
N CYS A 58 -0.96 5.57 -3.62
CA CYS A 58 -1.08 6.48 -4.75
C CYS A 58 0.30 6.97 -5.19
N ARG A 59 0.41 7.42 -6.45
CA ARG A 59 1.66 7.96 -7.01
C ARG A 59 1.82 9.47 -6.80
N ARG A 60 0.75 10.15 -6.41
CA ARG A 60 0.69 11.61 -6.22
C ARG A 60 0.06 11.88 -4.87
N ASN A 61 0.47 12.99 -4.25
CA ASN A 61 -0.14 13.45 -3.01
C ASN A 61 -1.49 14.11 -3.31
N PHE A 62 -2.49 13.77 -2.51
CA PHE A 62 -3.79 14.43 -2.53
C PHE A 62 -3.84 15.47 -1.41
N PRO A 63 -4.03 16.77 -1.73
CA PRO A 63 -4.10 17.83 -0.72
C PRO A 63 -5.14 17.56 0.37
N GLU A 64 -6.24 16.87 0.03
CA GLU A 64 -7.34 16.52 0.93
C GLU A 64 -6.91 15.61 2.08
N TRP A 65 -5.78 14.90 1.95
CA TRP A 65 -5.30 13.91 2.92
C TRP A 65 -3.87 14.18 3.40
N GLN A 66 -3.38 15.41 3.22
CA GLN A 66 -1.99 15.76 3.53
C GLN A 66 -1.59 15.40 4.97
N ASP A 67 -2.46 15.64 5.95
CA ASP A 67 -2.21 15.37 7.37
C ASP A 67 -2.27 13.88 7.74
N SER A 68 -2.70 13.03 6.80
CA SER A 68 -2.84 11.57 6.99
C SER A 68 -2.02 10.77 5.97
N CYS A 69 -1.10 11.43 5.26
CA CYS A 69 -0.27 10.82 4.24
C CYS A 69 1.07 10.38 4.81
N VAL A 70 1.50 9.17 4.46
CA VAL A 70 2.87 8.69 4.68
C VAL A 70 3.55 8.63 3.33
N THR A 71 4.61 9.43 3.15
CA THR A 71 5.47 9.33 1.97
C THR A 71 6.43 8.17 2.17
N LEU A 72 6.53 7.30 1.17
CA LEU A 72 7.49 6.20 1.18
C LEU A 72 8.74 6.66 0.44
N ASP A 73 9.88 6.59 1.12
CA ASP A 73 11.18 6.79 0.52
C ASP A 73 11.68 5.52 -0.17
N CYS A 74 12.78 5.66 -0.92
CA CYS A 74 13.51 4.51 -1.42
C CYS A 74 14.06 3.67 -0.26
N PHE A 75 14.18 2.36 -0.48
CA PHE A 75 14.89 1.50 0.47
C PHE A 75 16.30 2.00 0.72
N GLU A 76 16.72 1.96 1.98
CA GLU A 76 18.13 2.07 2.29
C GLU A 76 18.88 0.89 1.66
N LYS A 77 20.16 1.09 1.35
CA LYS A 77 21.01 0.07 0.73
C LYS A 77 20.95 -1.28 1.47
N HIS A 78 21.02 -1.24 2.80
CA HIS A 78 20.97 -2.45 3.61
C HIS A 78 19.60 -3.17 3.52
N GLU A 79 18.49 -2.42 3.45
CA GLU A 79 17.14 -2.96 3.25
C GLU A 79 16.98 -3.54 1.85
N ALA A 80 17.48 -2.86 0.83
CA ALA A 80 17.47 -3.31 -0.55
C ALA A 80 18.26 -4.62 -0.73
N LEU A 81 19.45 -4.71 -0.10
CA LEU A 81 20.25 -5.94 -0.08
C LEU A 81 19.49 -7.07 0.63
N GLN A 82 18.92 -6.82 1.82
CA GLN A 82 18.11 -7.81 2.53
C GLN A 82 16.91 -8.29 1.72
N PHE A 83 16.23 -7.37 1.03
CA PHE A 83 15.12 -7.69 0.14
C PHE A 83 15.59 -8.59 -1.00
N LEU A 84 16.72 -8.26 -1.65
CA LEU A 84 17.31 -9.06 -2.72
C LEU A 84 17.72 -10.46 -2.23
N TYR A 85 18.36 -10.56 -1.06
CA TYR A 85 18.70 -11.85 -0.44
C TYR A 85 17.47 -12.74 -0.22
N ARG A 86 16.35 -12.16 0.23
CA ARG A 86 15.09 -12.90 0.42
C ARG A 86 14.49 -13.33 -0.91
N ALA A 87 14.53 -12.48 -1.93
CA ALA A 87 13.93 -12.74 -3.23
C ALA A 87 14.66 -13.82 -4.04
N VAL A 88 15.99 -13.85 -3.98
CA VAL A 88 16.81 -14.81 -4.75
C VAL A 88 17.00 -16.14 -4.00
N GLY A 89 16.69 -16.17 -2.70
CA GLY A 89 16.98 -17.31 -1.82
C GLY A 89 18.48 -17.41 -1.51
N ARG A 90 18.86 -18.25 -0.53
CA ARG A 90 20.27 -18.59 -0.28
C ARG A 90 20.81 -19.49 -1.39
N SER A 91 20.88 -18.98 -2.62
CA SER A 91 21.59 -19.68 -3.70
C SER A 91 23.05 -19.22 -3.68
N ASP A 92 23.96 -20.17 -3.60
CA ASP A 92 25.42 -19.97 -3.61
C ASP A 92 25.95 -19.62 -5.02
N ASP A 93 25.07 -19.07 -5.86
CA ASP A 93 25.37 -18.71 -7.23
C ASP A 93 26.26 -17.48 -7.27
N LYS A 94 27.47 -17.65 -7.84
CA LYS A 94 28.48 -16.60 -7.99
C LYS A 94 27.94 -15.31 -8.62
N LYS A 95 26.92 -15.40 -9.48
CA LYS A 95 26.27 -14.24 -10.11
C LYS A 95 25.43 -13.42 -9.13
N THR A 96 24.72 -14.08 -8.22
CA THR A 96 23.93 -13.43 -7.17
C THR A 96 24.86 -12.72 -6.20
N ASN A 97 25.94 -13.41 -5.77
CA ASN A 97 26.96 -12.80 -4.93
C ASN A 97 27.66 -11.62 -5.63
N GLN A 98 27.94 -11.69 -6.94
CA GLN A 98 28.46 -10.55 -7.70
C GLN A 98 27.51 -9.36 -7.75
N LEU A 99 26.21 -9.57 -8.00
CA LEU A 99 25.21 -8.48 -7.99
C LEU A 99 25.10 -7.81 -6.61
N LEU A 100 25.18 -8.62 -5.54
CA LEU A 100 25.17 -8.13 -4.17
C LEU A 100 26.45 -7.36 -3.81
N THR A 101 27.62 -7.81 -4.26
CA THR A 101 28.90 -7.11 -4.08
C THR A 101 28.93 -5.80 -4.85
N MET A 102 28.48 -5.77 -6.11
CA MET A 102 28.40 -4.54 -6.91
C MET A 102 27.45 -3.52 -6.27
N ALA A 103 26.29 -3.95 -5.76
CA ALA A 103 25.37 -3.09 -5.03
C ALA A 103 25.93 -2.62 -3.67
N ALA A 104 26.92 -3.32 -3.11
CA ALA A 104 27.56 -2.99 -1.85
C ALA A 104 28.77 -2.03 -2.00
N ASP A 105 29.42 -1.97 -3.15
CA ASP A 105 30.70 -1.25 -3.35
C ASP A 105 30.56 0.20 -3.88
N ASP A 106 29.37 0.63 -4.33
CA ASP A 106 29.13 2.00 -4.84
C ASP A 106 29.19 3.13 -3.77
N ASP A 107 29.66 2.85 -2.54
CA ASP A 107 29.75 3.82 -1.43
C ASP A 107 31.11 4.56 -1.31
N VAL A 108 32.04 4.36 -2.26
CA VAL A 108 33.44 4.87 -2.12
C VAL A 108 33.76 6.04 -3.05
N ARG A 109 32.77 6.67 -3.67
CA ARG A 109 33.02 7.86 -4.51
C ARG A 109 31.93 8.89 -4.29
N ASP A 110 32.18 9.81 -3.37
CA ASP A 110 31.95 11.25 -3.54
C ASP A 110 32.38 11.96 -2.24
N ASP A 111 33.67 12.27 -2.15
CA ASP A 111 34.22 13.33 -1.30
C ASP A 111 35.51 13.81 -1.99
N ASP A 112 35.36 14.76 -2.92
CA ASP A 112 36.42 15.67 -3.39
C ASP A 112 35.82 17.08 -3.61
#